data_AF-A0A919HXG6-F1
#
_entry.id   AF-A0A919HXG6-F1
#
_cell.length_a   1.000
_cell.length_b   1.000
_cell.length_c   1.000
_cell.angle_alpha   90.00
_cell.angle_beta   90.00
_cell.angle_gamma   90.00
#
_symmetry.space_group_name_H-M   'P 1'
#
loop_
_entity.id
_entity.type
_entity.pdbx_description
1 polymer ?
#
loop_
_entity_poly.entity_id
_entity_poly.type
_entity_poly.pdbx_seq_one_letter_code
_entity_poly.pdbx_strand_id
1 'polypeptide(L)' 'MPGASKFYRSSGAQALVRQQLTLAPQATEWLPQDAIFFPGANARLFTTFHLCASSRLLARICSALAAR' A
#
# COMPACT_ATOMS: atom_id res chain seq x y z
N MET A 1 13.25 9.64 3.64
CA MET A 1 12.05 10.40 3.21
C MET A 1 10.93 9.39 2.98
N PRO A 2 9.70 9.59 3.49
CA PRO A 2 8.60 8.78 3.03
C PRO A 2 8.36 9.13 1.55
N GLY A 3 8.74 8.21 0.67
CA GLY A 3 8.50 8.32 -0.76
C GLY A 3 7.25 7.56 -1.11
N ALA A 4 6.37 8.16 -1.90
CA ALA A 4 5.24 7.45 -2.46
C ALA A 4 5.74 6.40 -3.47
N SER A 5 5.14 5.21 -3.45
CA SER A 5 5.36 4.20 -4.49
C SER A 5 4.84 4.73 -5.82
N LYS A 6 5.65 4.67 -6.87
CA LYS A 6 5.29 5.19 -8.20
C LYS A 6 5.00 4.04 -9.16
N PHE A 7 3.83 4.06 -9.78
CA PHE A 7 3.42 3.09 -10.77
C PHE A 7 3.35 3.74 -12.15
N TYR A 8 4.13 3.22 -13.09
CA TYR A 8 4.22 3.72 -14.46
C TYR A 8 3.41 2.87 -15.43
N ARG A 9 3.30 3.34 -16.67
CA ARG A 9 2.63 2.59 -17.73
C ARG A 9 3.23 1.21 -17.91
N SER A 10 2.37 0.24 -18.19
CA SER A 10 2.76 -1.10 -18.61
C SER A 10 2.20 -1.42 -19.99
N SER A 11 2.93 -2.19 -20.78
CA SER A 11 2.49 -2.70 -22.09
C SER A 11 1.62 -3.96 -21.99
N GLY A 12 1.24 -4.37 -20.79
CA GLY A 12 0.27 -5.46 -20.57
C GLY A 12 0.37 -6.11 -19.20
N ALA A 13 1.59 -6.29 -18.68
CA ALA A 13 1.81 -6.88 -17.37
C ALA A 13 1.24 -6.01 -16.25
N GLN A 14 0.51 -6.60 -15.30
CA GLN A 14 0.01 -5.88 -14.15
C GLN A 14 1.05 -5.88 -13.03
N ALA A 15 1.40 -4.70 -12.50
CA ALA A 15 2.16 -4.62 -11.27
C ALA A 15 1.29 -5.13 -10.11
N LEU A 16 1.78 -6.11 -9.37
CA LEU A 16 1.06 -6.69 -8.23
C LEU A 16 1.89 -6.49 -6.96
N VAL A 17 1.34 -5.76 -5.99
CA VAL A 17 1.91 -5.65 -4.65
C VAL A 17 1.02 -6.41 -3.69
N ARG A 18 1.61 -7.33 -2.93
CA ARG A 18 0.95 -8.05 -1.84
C ARG A 18 1.74 -7.85 -0.56
N GLN A 19 1.09 -7.27 0.43
CA GLN A 19 1.65 -7.05 1.76
C GLN A 19 0.82 -7.83 2.77
N GLN A 20 1.51 -8.60 3.60
CA GLN A 20 0.92 -9.32 4.71
C GLN A 20 1.66 -8.91 5.98
N LEU A 21 0.94 -8.34 6.93
CA LEU A 21 1.49 -7.87 8.19
C LEU A 21 0.79 -8.60 9.32
N THR A 22 1.56 -9.23 10.20
CA THR A 22 1.05 -9.88 11.41
C THR A 22 1.51 -9.10 12.62
N LEU A 23 0.56 -8.57 13.40
CA LEU A 23 0.86 -7.82 14.60
C LEU A 23 0.88 -8.76 15.81
N ALA A 24 1.97 -8.70 16.57
CA ALA A 24 2.06 -9.39 17.84
C ALA A 24 1.05 -8.79 18.87
N PRO A 25 0.72 -9.53 19.95
CA PRO A 25 0.00 -8.97 21.08
C PRO A 25 0.60 -7.64 21.55
N GLN A 26 -0.27 -6.66 21.80
CA GLN A 26 0.11 -5.31 22.28
C GLN A 26 0.95 -4.49 21.28
N ALA A 27 1.24 -4.99 20.09
CA ALA A 27 1.91 -4.23 19.04
C ALA A 27 0.98 -3.13 18.50
N THR A 28 1.58 -1.98 18.19
CA THR A 28 0.92 -0.89 17.48
C THR A 28 1.63 -0.66 16.16
N GLU A 29 0.94 -0.90 15.05
CA GLU A 29 1.47 -0.60 13.71
C GLU A 29 0.89 0.72 13.22
N TRP A 30 1.77 1.60 12.72
CA TRP A 30 1.37 2.77 11.95
C TRP A 30 1.89 2.65 10.52
N LEU A 31 0.98 2.41 9.58
CA LEU A 31 1.31 2.18 8.18
C LEU A 31 0.64 3.21 7.26
N PRO A 32 1.27 4.38 7.06
CA PRO A 32 0.88 5.31 6.01
C PRO A 32 1.46 4.83 4.68
N GLN A 33 0.60 4.41 3.76
CA GLN A 33 0.98 4.02 2.40
C GLN A 33 0.50 5.04 1.39
N ASP A 34 1.46 5.62 0.67
CA ASP A 34 1.19 6.55 -0.41
C ASP A 34 1.59 5.92 -1.76
N ALA A 35 0.70 6.01 -2.75
CA ALA A 35 0.93 5.55 -4.12
C ALA A 35 0.58 6.63 -5.15
N ILE A 36 1.44 6.81 -6.15
CA ILE A 36 1.22 7.69 -7.29
C ILE A 36 1.07 6.82 -8.55
N PHE A 37 -0.08 6.94 -9.21
CA PHE A 37 -0.38 6.24 -10.46
C PHE A 37 -0.24 7.20 -11.65
N PHE A 38 0.75 6.96 -12.51
CA PHE A 38 0.91 7.70 -13.76
C PHE A 38 -0.06 7.20 -14.83
N PRO A 39 -0.38 8.03 -15.85
CA PRO A 39 -1.26 7.61 -16.94
C PRO A 39 -0.83 6.28 -17.58
N GLY A 40 -1.78 5.36 -17.72
CA GLY A 40 -1.54 4.02 -18.27
C GLY A 40 -0.97 3.00 -17.29
N ALA A 41 -0.84 3.34 -16.00
CA ALA A 41 -0.47 2.38 -14.97
C ALA A 41 -1.52 1.26 -14.85
N ASN A 42 -1.04 0.03 -14.83
CA ASN A 42 -1.85 -1.16 -14.54
C ASN A 42 -1.29 -1.82 -13.29
N ALA A 43 -1.92 -1.58 -12.14
CA ALA A 43 -1.42 -2.06 -10.86
C ALA A 43 -2.56 -2.55 -9.95
N ARG A 44 -2.29 -3.57 -9.15
CA ARG A 44 -3.14 -4.05 -8.06
C ARG A 44 -2.32 -4.15 -6.79
N LEU A 45 -2.84 -3.57 -5.72
CA LEU A 45 -2.20 -3.55 -4.41
C LEU A 45 -3.15 -4.24 -3.42
N PHE A 46 -2.63 -5.17 -2.64
CA PHE A 46 -3.34 -5.88 -1.59
C PHE A 46 -2.55 -5.78 -0.29
N THR A 47 -3.22 -5.35 0.78
CA THR A 47 -2.62 -5.29 2.11
C THR A 47 -3.51 -6.06 3.08
N THR A 48 -2.98 -7.11 3.69
CA THR A 48 -3.68 -7.96 4.66
C THR A 48 -3.03 -7.78 6.02
N PHE A 49 -3.85 -7.53 7.05
CA PHE A 49 -3.40 -7.43 8.43
C PHE A 49 -3.96 -8.59 9.24
N HIS A 50 -3.08 -9.33 9.90
CA HIS A 50 -3.41 -10.32 10.90
C HIS A 50 -3.25 -9.68 12.28
N LEU A 51 -4.38 -9.40 12.91
CA LEU A 51 -4.47 -8.72 14.20
C LEU A 51 -4.89 -9.70 15.28
N CYS A 52 -4.43 -9.46 16.50
CA CYS A 52 -5.03 -10.04 17.70
C CYS A 52 -5.81 -8.96 18.46
N ALA A 53 -6.66 -9.38 19.41
CA ALA A 53 -7.54 -8.46 20.15
C ALA A 53 -6.80 -7.33 20.89
N SER A 54 -5.54 -7.54 21.28
CA SER A 54 -4.71 -6.54 21.98
C SER A 54 -3.81 -5.73 21.05
N SER A 55 -3.79 -6.01 19.75
CA SER A 55 -3.03 -5.23 18.77
C SER A 55 -3.78 -3.98 18.33
N ARG A 56 -3.05 -2.97 17.89
CA ARG A 56 -3.60 -1.71 17.38
C ARG A 56 -3.05 -1.41 16.00
N LEU A 57 -3.92 -1.02 15.08
CA LEU A 57 -3.55 -0.65 13.73
C LEU A 57 -4.02 0.76 13.42
N LEU A 58 -3.09 1.60 12.98
CA LEU A 58 -3.36 2.91 12.38
C LEU A 58 -2.86 2.88 10.94
N ALA A 59 -3.73 2.51 10.01
CA ALA A 59 -3.39 2.44 8.58
C ALA A 59 -4.09 3.55 7.79
N ARG A 60 -3.38 4.12 6.82
CA ARG A 60 -3.98 4.99 5.79
C ARG A 60 -3.43 4.58 4.44
N ILE A 61 -4.32 4.42 3.48
CA ILE A 61 -3.96 4.27 2.07
C ILE A 61 -4.32 5.59 1.39
N CYS A 62 -3.31 6.31 0.90
CA CYS A 62 -3.49 7.51 0.09
C CYS A 62 -3.01 7.20 -1.34
N SER A 63 -3.87 7.45 -2.32
CA SER A 63 -3.50 7.31 -3.73
C SER A 63 -3.72 8.61 -4.47
N ALA A 64 -2.73 9.01 -5.26
CA ALA A 64 -2.83 10.13 -6.19
C ALA A 64 -2.71 9.63 -7.63
N LEU A 65 -3.43 10.28 -8.53
CA LEU A 65 -3.20 10.18 -9.97
C LEU A 65 -2.24 11.30 -10.37
N ALA A 66 -1.15 10.97 -11.07
CA ALA A 66 -0.26 11.99 -11.58
C ALA A 66 -0.96 12.76 -12.71
N ALA A 67 -0.97 14.09 -12.61
CA ALA A 67 -1.35 14.95 -13.73
C ALA A 67 -0.34 14.80 -14.87
N ARG A 68 -0.81 15.00 -16.11
CA ARG A 68 0.03 14.99 -17.30
C ARG A 68 1.07 16.11 -17.28
#